data_AF-A0A072PFY4-F1
#
_entry.id   AF-A0A072PFY4-F1
#
_cell.length_a   1.000
_cell.length_b   1.000
_cell.length_c   1.000
_cell.angle_alpha   90.00
_cell.angle_beta   90.00
_cell.angle_gamma   90.00
#
_symmetry.space_group_name_H-M   'P 1'
#
loop_
_entity.id
_entity.type
_entity.pdbx_description
1 polymer ?
#
loop_
_entity_poly.entity_id
_entity_poly.type
_entity_poly.pdbx_seq_one_letter_code
_entity_poly.pdbx_strand_id
1 'polypeptide(L)'
;MDRTFPLNGLQTLSARVPHTLHFSAGRYHRANTIKIAISDSIHFLEDTSSQQKNAYFAQFIPSFEVLQATASASSLVVCPDLLEIFQAATPPSVDFKKLPTDVESRWGIYAFVLEKPGSRSAIYIGSGTNAIGGVKHRFFNYDNGYSLGKRVESTLNDGWSIAHKGLLCWGSIPTADLVPLLRVLYIALETVFAYVFWTMTKTKGKGKRNMAHISLWELGTHTYDGLCSHPALLEGILGGFDLTPE
;
A
#
# COMPACT_ATOMS: atom_id res chain seq x y z
N MET A 1 17.46 -2.50 51.08
CA MET A 1 16.18 -3.19 50.80
C MET A 1 16.18 -3.54 49.33
N ASP A 2 16.91 -4.61 49.01
CA ASP A 2 17.03 -5.16 47.67
C ASP A 2 15.83 -6.06 47.37
N ARG A 3 15.16 -5.82 46.25
CA ARG A 3 14.12 -6.72 45.72
C ARG A 3 14.69 -7.47 44.53
N THR A 4 15.28 -8.62 44.80
CA THR A 4 15.58 -9.66 43.82
C THR A 4 14.27 -10.33 43.39
N PHE A 5 13.96 -10.27 42.09
CA PHE A 5 12.90 -11.07 41.46
C PHE A 5 13.43 -12.46 41.09
N PRO A 6 12.70 -13.56 41.34
CA PRO A 6 13.13 -14.89 40.91
C PRO A 6 12.78 -15.13 39.44
N LEU A 7 13.81 -15.40 38.64
CA LEU A 7 13.71 -16.09 37.36
C LEU A 7 13.76 -17.59 37.62
N ASN A 8 12.66 -18.32 37.43
CA ASN A 8 12.67 -19.77 37.24
C ASN A 8 11.34 -20.21 36.61
N GLY A 9 11.41 -20.90 35.46
CA GLY A 9 10.27 -21.61 34.89
C GLY A 9 10.17 -21.66 33.37
N LEU A 10 11.22 -22.08 32.66
CA LEU A 10 11.10 -22.51 31.26
C LEU A 10 11.65 -23.94 31.15
N GLN A 11 10.74 -24.90 31.34
CA GLN A 11 10.96 -26.30 30.97
C GLN A 11 10.76 -26.45 29.46
N THR A 12 11.76 -27.03 28.81
CA THR A 12 11.72 -27.49 27.43
C THR A 12 10.69 -28.61 27.25
N LEU A 13 9.65 -28.36 26.46
CA LEU A 13 8.78 -29.41 25.91
C LEU A 13 8.90 -29.43 24.38
N SER A 14 9.69 -30.38 23.92
CA SER A 14 9.70 -30.89 22.56
C SER A 14 8.51 -31.85 22.39
N ALA A 15 7.55 -31.49 21.55
CA ALA A 15 6.60 -32.43 20.96
C ALA A 15 6.08 -31.87 19.64
N ARG A 16 6.37 -32.58 18.54
CA ARG A 16 5.72 -32.37 17.24
C ARG A 16 4.27 -32.82 17.37
N VAL A 17 3.33 -31.93 17.05
CA VAL A 17 1.93 -32.26 16.77
C VAL A 17 1.63 -31.89 15.32
N PRO A 18 1.11 -32.82 14.49
CA PRO A 18 0.69 -32.51 13.13
C PRO A 18 -0.70 -31.87 13.17
N HIS A 19 -0.78 -30.57 12.89
CA HIS A 19 -2.05 -29.91 12.66
C HIS A 19 -2.33 -29.84 11.16
N THR A 20 -3.01 -30.87 10.64
CA THR A 20 -3.76 -30.72 9.39
C THR A 20 -5.02 -29.92 9.69
N LEU A 21 -4.90 -28.60 9.72
CA LEU A 21 -6.04 -27.70 9.78
C LEU A 21 -6.66 -27.63 8.38
N HIS A 22 -7.85 -28.21 8.23
CA HIS A 22 -8.70 -27.99 7.06
C HIS A 22 -9.19 -26.52 7.07
N PHE A 23 -8.43 -25.65 6.43
CA PHE A 23 -8.87 -24.29 6.10
C PHE A 23 -9.60 -24.31 4.76
N SER A 24 -10.75 -23.62 4.67
CA SER A 24 -11.46 -23.47 3.40
C SER A 24 -10.58 -22.74 2.38
N ALA A 25 -10.56 -23.23 1.14
CA ALA A 25 -9.66 -22.78 0.07
C ALA A 25 -9.64 -21.24 -0.13
N GLY A 26 -10.75 -20.54 0.14
CA GLY A 26 -10.82 -19.08 0.06
C GLY A 26 -10.04 -18.31 1.14
N ARG A 27 -9.81 -18.89 2.33
CA ARG A 27 -8.98 -18.26 3.38
C ARG A 27 -7.49 -18.44 3.13
N TYR A 28 -7.08 -19.54 2.51
CA TYR A 28 -5.69 -19.84 2.19
C TYR A 28 -5.15 -18.90 1.11
N HIS A 29 -5.98 -18.57 0.10
CA HIS A 29 -5.62 -17.67 -0.99
C HIS A 29 -5.40 -16.22 -0.49
N ARG A 30 -6.30 -15.70 0.38
CA ARG A 30 -6.21 -14.34 0.94
C ARG A 30 -4.97 -14.10 1.80
N ALA A 31 -4.58 -15.09 2.61
CA ALA A 31 -3.43 -14.97 3.50
C ALA A 31 -2.11 -14.84 2.72
N ASN A 32 -2.01 -15.45 1.53
CA ASN A 32 -0.79 -15.41 0.71
C ASN A 32 -0.61 -14.05 0.01
N THR A 33 -1.67 -13.43 -0.51
CA THR A 33 -1.58 -12.12 -1.18
C THR A 33 -1.14 -11.01 -0.22
N ILE A 34 -1.74 -10.99 0.97
CA ILE A 34 -1.38 -10.05 2.03
C ILE A 34 0.07 -10.26 2.46
N LYS A 35 0.49 -11.53 2.64
CA LYS A 35 1.88 -11.85 2.97
C LYS A 35 2.86 -11.41 1.89
N ILE A 36 2.55 -11.60 0.61
CA ILE A 36 3.41 -11.15 -0.50
C ILE A 36 3.52 -9.62 -0.48
N ALA A 37 2.40 -8.90 -0.46
CA ALA A 37 2.41 -7.44 -0.43
C ALA A 37 3.15 -6.88 0.80
N ILE A 38 2.99 -7.51 1.97
CA ILE A 38 3.71 -7.13 3.20
C ILE A 38 5.21 -7.48 3.12
N SER A 39 5.56 -8.65 2.58
CA SER A 39 6.95 -9.07 2.39
C SER A 39 7.68 -8.13 1.45
N ASP A 40 7.06 -7.74 0.35
CA ASP A 40 7.65 -6.78 -0.58
C ASP A 40 7.72 -5.37 0.05
N SER A 41 6.76 -5.04 0.92
CA SER A 41 6.77 -3.78 1.69
C SER A 41 7.96 -3.67 2.61
N ILE A 42 8.41 -4.76 3.22
CA ILE A 42 9.56 -4.67 4.12
C ILE A 42 10.88 -4.57 3.37
N HIS A 43 11.06 -5.36 2.30
CA HIS A 43 12.26 -5.23 1.47
C HIS A 43 12.39 -3.80 0.97
N PHE A 44 11.26 -3.20 0.58
CA PHE A 44 11.21 -1.80 0.20
C PHE A 44 11.62 -0.84 1.32
N LEU A 45 11.15 -1.06 2.55
CA LEU A 45 11.53 -0.23 3.70
C LEU A 45 12.99 -0.43 4.11
N GLU A 46 13.53 -1.64 4.02
CA GLU A 46 14.90 -1.98 4.41
C GLU A 46 15.92 -1.48 3.37
N ASP A 47 15.66 -1.70 2.09
CA ASP A 47 16.56 -1.33 0.99
C ASP A 47 16.54 0.17 0.70
N THR A 48 15.47 0.87 1.09
CA THR A 48 15.39 2.32 0.96
C THR A 48 16.21 3.00 2.07
N SER A 49 17.24 3.76 1.67
CA SER A 49 18.06 4.53 2.59
C SER A 49 17.22 5.45 3.49
N SER A 50 17.67 5.69 4.72
CA SER A 50 16.96 6.57 5.67
C SER A 50 16.74 7.99 5.14
N GLN A 51 17.61 8.48 4.26
CA GLN A 51 17.46 9.79 3.61
C GLN A 51 16.34 9.81 2.56
N GLN A 52 15.86 8.64 2.14
CA GLN A 52 14.84 8.47 1.10
C GLN A 52 13.51 7.95 1.66
N LYS A 53 13.33 7.97 2.98
CA LYS A 53 12.09 7.61 3.65
C LYS A 53 11.82 8.54 4.83
N ASN A 54 10.55 8.78 5.12
CA ASN A 54 10.13 9.54 6.29
C ASN A 54 10.65 8.87 7.59
N ALA A 55 11.14 9.67 8.54
CA ALA A 55 11.67 9.16 9.82
C ALA A 55 10.63 8.34 10.61
N TYR A 56 9.34 8.59 10.40
CA TYR A 56 8.26 7.83 11.03
C TYR A 56 8.25 6.35 10.66
N PHE A 57 8.80 5.96 9.50
CA PHE A 57 8.95 4.53 9.21
C PHE A 57 9.88 3.85 10.21
N ALA A 58 11.04 4.46 10.51
CA ALA A 58 11.96 3.92 11.50
C ALA A 58 11.37 3.94 12.92
N GLN A 59 10.52 4.93 13.23
CA GLN A 59 9.90 5.06 14.55
C GLN A 59 8.76 4.05 14.78
N PHE A 60 7.85 3.90 13.81
CA PHE A 60 6.62 3.12 13.99
C PHE A 60 6.68 1.72 13.38
N ILE A 61 7.55 1.50 12.39
CA ILE A 61 7.71 0.22 11.71
C ILE A 61 9.23 -0.10 11.61
N PRO A 62 9.89 -0.37 12.74
CA PRO A 62 11.33 -0.57 12.78
C PRO A 62 11.77 -1.93 12.20
N SER A 63 10.85 -2.88 12.01
CA SER A 63 11.18 -4.22 11.52
C SER A 63 10.03 -4.88 10.75
N PHE A 64 10.35 -5.99 10.07
CA PHE A 64 9.37 -6.84 9.40
C PHE A 64 8.28 -7.33 10.34
N GLU A 65 8.68 -7.78 11.53
CA GLU A 65 7.77 -8.34 12.52
C GLU A 65 6.75 -7.29 12.97
N VAL A 66 7.17 -6.04 13.15
CA VAL A 66 6.26 -4.94 13.48
C VAL A 66 5.31 -4.63 12.32
N LEU A 67 5.82 -4.59 11.09
CA LEU A 67 4.97 -4.39 9.90
C LEU A 67 3.93 -5.49 9.77
N GLN A 68 4.35 -6.75 9.89
CA GLN A 68 3.50 -7.92 9.78
C GLN A 68 2.48 -7.98 10.92
N ALA A 69 2.89 -7.71 12.16
CA ALA A 69 1.98 -7.65 13.31
C ALA A 69 0.95 -6.53 13.14
N THR A 70 1.38 -5.35 12.70
CA THR A 70 0.49 -4.20 12.44
C THR A 70 -0.54 -4.53 11.36
N ALA A 71 -0.09 -5.10 10.24
CA ALA A 71 -0.99 -5.49 9.17
C ALA A 71 -1.93 -6.63 9.59
N SER A 72 -1.47 -7.59 10.39
CA SER A 72 -2.30 -8.70 10.90
C SER A 72 -3.34 -8.23 11.91
N ALA A 73 -3.01 -7.20 12.72
CA ALA A 73 -3.92 -6.60 13.68
C ALA A 73 -4.93 -5.65 13.01
N SER A 74 -4.63 -5.18 11.80
CA SER A 74 -5.54 -4.34 11.02
C SER A 74 -6.64 -5.15 10.35
N SER A 75 -7.75 -4.50 10.01
CA SER A 75 -8.83 -5.09 9.20
C SER A 75 -8.53 -5.08 7.70
N LEU A 76 -7.26 -5.14 7.32
CA LEU A 76 -6.81 -5.02 5.94
C LEU A 76 -7.27 -6.21 5.10
N VAL A 77 -7.92 -5.88 3.98
CA VAL A 77 -8.41 -6.77 2.95
C VAL A 77 -7.74 -6.35 1.65
N VAL A 78 -7.24 -7.33 0.89
CA VAL A 78 -6.66 -7.11 -0.43
C VAL A 78 -7.68 -7.56 -1.48
N CYS A 79 -7.73 -6.86 -2.61
CA CYS A 79 -8.58 -7.23 -3.74
C CYS A 79 -8.30 -8.70 -4.12
N PRO A 80 -9.32 -9.57 -4.20
CA PRO A 80 -9.12 -11.00 -4.43
C PRO A 80 -8.27 -11.32 -5.66
N ASP A 81 -8.48 -10.56 -6.73
CA ASP A 81 -7.84 -10.77 -8.03
C ASP A 81 -6.36 -10.37 -8.04
N LEU A 82 -5.87 -9.69 -6.99
CA LEU A 82 -4.47 -9.26 -6.93
C LEU A 82 -3.49 -10.43 -6.83
N LEU A 83 -3.89 -11.58 -6.29
CA LEU A 83 -2.98 -12.73 -6.25
C LEU A 83 -2.71 -13.27 -7.66
N GLU A 84 -3.76 -13.41 -8.45
CA GLU A 84 -3.65 -13.84 -9.84
C GLU A 84 -2.84 -12.82 -10.64
N ILE A 85 -3.06 -11.53 -10.40
CA ILE A 85 -2.27 -10.45 -11.01
C ILE A 85 -0.79 -10.58 -10.63
N PHE A 86 -0.44 -10.77 -9.35
CA PHE A 86 0.96 -10.91 -8.92
C PHE A 86 1.64 -12.16 -9.46
N GLN A 87 0.88 -13.20 -9.79
CA GLN A 87 1.38 -14.44 -10.37
C GLN A 87 1.38 -14.42 -11.91
N ALA A 88 0.87 -13.37 -12.53
CA ALA A 88 0.79 -13.27 -13.98
C ALA A 88 2.18 -13.09 -14.61
N ALA A 89 2.44 -13.80 -15.71
CA ALA A 89 3.70 -13.71 -16.45
C ALA A 89 3.89 -12.36 -17.16
N THR A 90 2.82 -11.61 -17.37
CA THR A 90 2.80 -10.30 -18.02
C THR A 90 2.09 -9.29 -17.14
N PRO A 91 2.45 -7.99 -17.23
CA PRO A 91 1.78 -6.97 -16.43
C PRO A 91 0.28 -6.96 -16.72
N PRO A 92 -0.56 -6.66 -15.72
CA PRO A 92 -1.99 -6.55 -15.93
C PRO A 92 -2.26 -5.51 -17.01
N SER A 93 -3.29 -5.74 -17.82
CA SER A 93 -3.75 -4.71 -18.75
C SER A 93 -4.48 -3.60 -17.96
N VAL A 94 -5.34 -2.82 -18.62
CA VAL A 94 -6.25 -1.86 -17.96
C VAL A 94 -7.33 -2.57 -17.10
N ASP A 95 -7.08 -3.82 -16.67
CA ASP A 95 -7.89 -4.62 -15.74
C ASP A 95 -8.12 -3.96 -14.39
N PHE A 96 -7.40 -2.88 -14.08
CA PHE A 96 -7.74 -1.96 -13.00
C PHE A 96 -9.21 -1.49 -13.05
N LYS A 97 -9.86 -1.50 -14.22
CA LYS A 97 -11.30 -1.21 -14.38
C LYS A 97 -12.23 -2.21 -13.69
N LYS A 98 -11.73 -3.38 -13.28
CA LYS A 98 -12.49 -4.39 -12.53
C LYS A 98 -12.38 -4.21 -11.01
N LEU A 99 -11.52 -3.30 -10.55
CA LEU A 99 -11.32 -3.08 -9.12
C LEU A 99 -12.60 -2.60 -8.43
N PRO A 100 -12.86 -3.06 -7.20
CA PRO A 100 -14.05 -2.68 -6.45
C PRO A 100 -14.07 -1.17 -6.16
N THR A 101 -15.25 -0.57 -6.29
CA THR A 101 -15.46 0.87 -6.10
C THR A 101 -16.16 1.22 -4.78
N ASP A 102 -16.50 0.20 -3.98
CA ASP A 102 -17.15 0.38 -2.68
C ASP A 102 -16.15 0.92 -1.64
N VAL A 103 -16.24 2.23 -1.41
CA VAL A 103 -15.29 3.02 -0.61
C VAL A 103 -15.90 3.58 0.67
N GLU A 104 -17.14 3.21 0.99
CA GLU A 104 -17.84 3.74 2.17
C GLU A 104 -17.14 3.32 3.46
N SER A 105 -16.79 4.32 4.29
CA SER A 105 -16.18 4.13 5.61
C SER A 105 -14.90 3.29 5.62
N ARG A 106 -14.06 3.44 4.58
CA ARG A 106 -12.82 2.65 4.41
C ARG A 106 -11.58 3.52 4.30
N TRP A 107 -10.50 3.07 4.93
CA TRP A 107 -9.15 3.41 4.49
C TRP A 107 -8.71 2.43 3.42
N GLY A 108 -7.83 2.87 2.52
CA GLY A 108 -7.44 2.02 1.40
C GLY A 108 -6.39 2.60 0.49
N ILE A 109 -5.78 1.70 -0.28
CA ILE A 109 -4.98 2.01 -1.46
C ILE A 109 -5.89 1.89 -2.67
N TYR A 110 -5.89 2.91 -3.51
CA TYR A 110 -6.70 2.98 -4.71
C TYR A 110 -5.83 3.14 -5.95
N ALA A 111 -6.38 2.73 -7.09
CA ALA A 111 -5.85 3.01 -8.41
C ALA A 111 -6.86 3.85 -9.22
N PHE A 112 -6.36 4.82 -9.98
CA PHE A 112 -7.10 5.49 -11.03
C PHE A 112 -6.60 5.07 -12.39
N VAL A 113 -7.56 4.87 -13.29
CA VAL A 113 -7.31 4.71 -14.71
C VAL A 113 -7.69 6.00 -15.41
N LEU A 114 -6.74 6.62 -16.08
CA LEU A 114 -6.97 7.80 -16.91
C LEU A 114 -6.85 7.44 -18.38
N GLU A 115 -7.75 7.99 -19.19
CA GLU A 115 -7.78 7.73 -20.64
C GLU A 115 -7.94 9.02 -21.43
N LYS A 116 -7.39 9.00 -22.64
CA LYS A 116 -7.53 10.04 -23.66
C LYS A 116 -7.58 9.35 -25.02
N PRO A 117 -8.50 9.72 -25.94
CA PRO A 117 -8.58 9.12 -27.25
C PRO A 117 -7.23 9.12 -27.99
N GLY A 118 -6.87 7.97 -28.59
CA GLY A 118 -5.60 7.79 -29.29
C GLY A 118 -4.35 7.73 -28.41
N SER A 119 -4.51 7.77 -27.08
CA SER A 119 -3.41 7.68 -26.11
C SER A 119 -3.46 6.37 -25.34
N ARG A 120 -2.29 5.94 -24.86
CA ARG A 120 -2.16 4.80 -23.94
C ARG A 120 -2.75 5.17 -22.58
N SER A 121 -3.48 4.29 -21.89
CA SER A 121 -4.02 4.63 -20.56
C SER A 121 -2.91 4.99 -19.57
N ALA A 122 -3.22 5.84 -18.59
CA ALA A 122 -2.30 6.25 -17.53
C ALA A 122 -2.85 5.85 -16.16
N ILE A 123 -1.99 5.29 -15.30
CA ILE A 123 -2.37 4.77 -13.99
C ILE A 123 -1.74 5.63 -12.89
N TYR A 124 -2.56 5.95 -11.89
CA TYR A 124 -2.13 6.59 -10.65
C TYR A 124 -2.51 5.69 -9.47
N ILE A 125 -1.60 5.51 -8.51
CA ILE A 125 -1.88 4.83 -7.25
C ILE A 125 -1.75 5.84 -6.12
N GLY A 126 -2.68 5.79 -5.17
CA GLY A 126 -2.66 6.63 -3.98
C GLY A 126 -3.36 5.97 -2.81
N SER A 127 -3.28 6.59 -1.63
CA SER A 127 -3.99 6.16 -0.43
C SER A 127 -5.02 7.19 0.05
N GLY A 128 -6.07 6.69 0.70
CA GLY A 128 -7.12 7.50 1.32
C GLY A 128 -7.24 7.17 2.81
N THR A 129 -6.52 7.91 3.65
CA THR A 129 -6.45 7.69 5.10
C THR A 129 -7.04 8.85 5.92
N ASN A 130 -8.04 9.56 5.37
CA ASN A 130 -8.75 10.59 6.12
C ASN A 130 -9.55 9.93 7.27
N ALA A 131 -9.45 10.45 8.49
CA ALA A 131 -10.05 9.84 9.68
C ALA A 131 -11.60 9.82 9.68
N ILE A 132 -12.24 10.62 8.82
CA ILE A 132 -13.70 10.71 8.73
C ILE A 132 -14.19 10.04 7.44
N GLY A 133 -13.69 10.50 6.29
CA GLY A 133 -14.19 10.08 4.98
C GLY A 133 -13.30 9.09 4.24
N GLY A 134 -12.14 8.71 4.79
CA GLY A 134 -11.26 7.69 4.21
C GLY A 134 -10.97 7.89 2.72
N VAL A 135 -11.15 6.83 1.92
CA VAL A 135 -10.99 6.85 0.45
C VAL A 135 -12.11 7.64 -0.23
N LYS A 136 -13.34 7.60 0.27
CA LYS A 136 -14.47 8.36 -0.29
C LYS A 136 -14.16 9.85 -0.38
N HIS A 137 -13.57 10.41 0.69
CA HIS A 137 -13.14 11.81 0.69
C HIS A 137 -12.10 12.09 -0.41
N ARG A 138 -11.18 11.14 -0.63
CA ARG A 138 -10.19 11.28 -1.69
C ARG A 138 -10.84 11.21 -3.07
N PHE A 139 -11.78 10.30 -3.30
CA PHE A 139 -12.50 10.20 -4.57
C PHE A 139 -13.29 11.47 -4.88
N PHE A 140 -14.01 12.00 -3.88
CA PHE A 140 -14.71 13.27 -3.96
C PHE A 140 -13.77 14.42 -4.35
N ASN A 141 -12.59 14.51 -3.75
CA ASN A 141 -11.59 15.51 -4.11
C ASN A 141 -11.21 15.42 -5.59
N TYR A 142 -11.00 14.21 -6.13
CA TYR A 142 -10.70 14.05 -7.56
C TYR A 142 -11.89 14.36 -8.47
N ASP A 143 -13.12 14.02 -8.06
CA ASP A 143 -14.33 14.37 -8.83
C ASP A 143 -14.54 15.89 -8.96
N ASN A 144 -14.14 16.64 -7.93
CA ASN A 144 -14.36 18.08 -7.88
C ASN A 144 -13.09 18.92 -8.16
N GLY A 145 -11.98 18.27 -8.54
CA GLY A 145 -10.74 18.98 -8.86
C GLY A 145 -9.98 19.55 -7.65
N TYR A 146 -10.21 19.04 -6.43
CA TYR A 146 -9.57 19.52 -5.21
C TYR A 146 -8.32 18.71 -4.84
N SER A 147 -7.25 19.41 -4.42
CA SER A 147 -6.03 18.79 -3.86
C SER A 147 -5.46 17.63 -4.69
N LEU A 148 -5.51 17.76 -6.01
CA LEU A 148 -5.11 16.70 -6.93
C LEU A 148 -3.60 16.44 -6.85
N GLY A 149 -3.18 15.20 -7.10
CA GLY A 149 -1.76 14.93 -7.35
C GLY A 149 -1.31 15.70 -8.59
N LYS A 150 -0.20 16.45 -8.50
CA LYS A 150 0.28 17.37 -9.55
C LYS A 150 0.31 16.77 -10.97
N ARG A 151 0.68 15.49 -11.09
CA ARG A 151 0.70 14.79 -12.38
C ARG A 151 -0.69 14.40 -12.86
N VAL A 152 -1.59 14.00 -11.97
CA VAL A 152 -2.97 13.73 -12.31
C VAL A 152 -3.65 15.02 -12.77
N GLU A 153 -3.48 16.12 -12.03
CA GLU A 153 -3.98 17.45 -12.42
C GLU A 153 -3.48 17.87 -13.81
N SER A 154 -2.17 17.81 -14.05
CA SER A 154 -1.58 18.12 -15.36
C SER A 154 -2.12 17.22 -16.47
N THR A 155 -2.45 15.97 -16.17
CA THR A 155 -2.99 15.01 -17.14
C THR A 155 -4.45 15.35 -17.44
N LEU A 156 -5.27 15.66 -16.44
CA LEU A 156 -6.65 16.11 -16.62
C LEU A 156 -6.71 17.43 -17.43
N ASN A 157 -5.81 18.37 -17.15
CA ASN A 157 -5.71 19.63 -17.90
C ASN A 157 -5.29 19.42 -19.37
N ASP A 158 -4.62 18.31 -19.69
CA ASP A 158 -4.31 17.89 -21.06
C ASP A 158 -5.50 17.16 -21.75
N GLY A 159 -6.71 17.22 -21.17
CA GLY A 159 -7.92 16.65 -21.77
C GLY A 159 -8.08 15.14 -21.59
N TRP A 160 -7.39 14.56 -20.61
CA TRP A 160 -7.67 13.21 -20.14
C TRP A 160 -8.86 13.21 -19.18
N SER A 161 -9.50 12.06 -19.02
CA SER A 161 -10.54 11.84 -18.01
C SER A 161 -10.20 10.65 -17.12
N ILE A 162 -10.72 10.65 -15.88
CA ILE A 162 -10.67 9.48 -15.01
C ILE A 162 -11.73 8.49 -15.49
N ALA A 163 -11.29 7.43 -16.16
CA ALA A 163 -12.14 6.37 -16.69
C ALA A 163 -12.58 5.37 -15.62
N HIS A 164 -11.76 5.18 -14.57
CA HIS A 164 -12.10 4.30 -13.44
C HIS A 164 -11.38 4.67 -12.15
N LYS A 165 -11.99 4.31 -11.01
CA LYS A 165 -11.42 4.42 -9.68
C LYS A 165 -11.75 3.18 -8.88
N GLY A 166 -10.76 2.48 -8.33
CA GLY A 166 -11.04 1.28 -7.53
C GLY A 166 -9.98 0.98 -6.49
N LEU A 167 -10.29 0.07 -5.58
CA LEU A 167 -9.45 -0.27 -4.43
C LEU A 167 -8.55 -1.48 -4.72
N LEU A 168 -7.27 -1.34 -4.41
CA LEU A 168 -6.28 -2.42 -4.39
C LEU A 168 -6.30 -3.15 -3.06
N CYS A 169 -6.31 -2.42 -1.95
CA CYS A 169 -6.53 -2.98 -0.62
C CYS A 169 -7.22 -1.95 0.28
N TRP A 170 -7.92 -2.40 1.30
CA TRP A 170 -8.74 -1.54 2.16
C TRP A 170 -8.96 -2.16 3.53
N GLY A 171 -9.34 -1.34 4.49
CA GLY A 171 -9.75 -1.76 5.83
C GLY A 171 -10.74 -0.75 6.40
N SER A 172 -11.29 -1.08 7.57
CA SER A 172 -12.10 -0.13 8.33
C SER A 172 -11.25 1.09 8.71
N ILE A 173 -11.90 2.25 8.83
CA ILE A 173 -11.29 3.42 9.46
C ILE A 173 -10.88 3.02 10.89
N PRO A 174 -9.61 3.24 11.31
CA PRO A 174 -9.16 2.87 12.64
C PRO A 174 -9.71 3.80 13.72
N THR A 175 -9.65 3.33 14.96
CA THR A 175 -9.78 4.16 16.15
C THR A 175 -8.61 5.16 16.24
N ALA A 176 -8.82 6.27 16.95
CA ALA A 176 -7.89 7.40 16.96
C ALA A 176 -6.46 7.04 17.43
N ASP A 177 -6.34 6.08 18.34
CA ASP A 177 -5.06 5.57 18.86
C ASP A 177 -4.23 4.81 17.81
N LEU A 178 -4.90 4.16 16.84
CA LEU A 178 -4.25 3.38 15.78
C LEU A 178 -4.01 4.20 14.50
N VAL A 179 -4.58 5.41 14.40
CA VAL A 179 -4.46 6.29 13.22
C VAL A 179 -3.00 6.53 12.80
N PRO A 180 -2.07 6.91 13.69
CA PRO A 180 -0.69 7.20 13.28
C PRO A 180 0.00 5.96 12.71
N LEU A 181 -0.06 4.84 13.43
CA LEU A 181 0.58 3.58 13.05
C LEU A 181 0.02 3.04 11.73
N LEU A 182 -1.31 2.94 11.59
CA LEU A 182 -1.90 2.42 10.36
C LEU A 182 -1.67 3.33 9.17
N ARG A 183 -1.55 4.66 9.35
CA ARG A 183 -1.23 5.54 8.24
C ARG A 183 0.17 5.28 7.70
N VAL A 184 1.15 5.01 8.56
CA VAL A 184 2.50 4.58 8.13
C VAL A 184 2.40 3.28 7.32
N LEU A 185 1.61 2.30 7.78
CA LEU A 185 1.37 1.06 7.04
C LEU A 185 0.77 1.34 5.64
N TYR A 186 -0.28 2.15 5.53
CA TYR A 186 -0.91 2.45 4.24
C TYR A 186 0.05 3.19 3.30
N ILE A 187 0.92 4.06 3.78
CA ILE A 187 1.92 4.73 2.93
C ILE A 187 3.00 3.74 2.43
N ALA A 188 3.42 2.79 3.27
CA ALA A 188 4.30 1.70 2.82
C ALA A 188 3.62 0.88 1.70
N LEU A 189 2.38 0.46 1.91
CA LEU A 189 1.59 -0.30 0.92
C LEU A 189 1.36 0.49 -0.37
N GLU A 190 1.01 1.78 -0.28
CA GLU A 190 0.88 2.66 -1.44
C GLU A 190 2.13 2.61 -2.30
N THR A 191 3.29 2.68 -1.65
CA THR A 191 4.55 2.70 -2.37
C THR A 191 4.85 1.35 -3.02
N VAL A 192 4.60 0.24 -2.33
CA VAL A 192 4.75 -1.11 -2.92
C VAL A 192 3.88 -1.25 -4.16
N PHE A 193 2.59 -0.93 -4.05
CA PHE A 193 1.69 -1.04 -5.19
C PHE A 193 2.13 -0.12 -6.34
N ALA A 194 2.64 1.07 -6.05
CA ALA A 194 3.17 1.97 -7.08
C ALA A 194 4.39 1.38 -7.83
N TYR A 195 5.27 0.64 -7.16
CA TYR A 195 6.44 0.01 -7.80
C TYR A 195 6.13 -1.33 -8.46
N VAL A 196 5.36 -2.19 -7.80
CA VAL A 196 4.92 -3.48 -8.34
C VAL A 196 4.25 -3.28 -9.69
N PHE A 197 3.31 -2.33 -9.77
CA PHE A 197 2.61 -1.95 -11.00
C PHE A 197 3.35 -0.90 -11.83
N TRP A 198 4.55 -0.49 -11.42
CA TRP A 198 5.35 0.53 -12.09
C TRP A 198 4.54 1.77 -12.54
N THR A 199 3.72 2.31 -11.63
CA THR A 199 2.92 3.52 -11.88
C THR A 199 3.76 4.79 -11.72
N MET A 200 5.08 4.67 -11.70
CA MET A 200 6.03 5.77 -11.62
C MET A 200 6.20 6.47 -12.97
N THR A 201 6.15 7.80 -12.97
CA THR A 201 6.38 8.60 -14.17
C THR A 201 7.78 8.34 -14.74
N LYS A 202 7.88 8.23 -16.07
CA LYS A 202 9.15 8.18 -16.81
C LYS A 202 9.86 9.54 -16.76
N THR A 203 10.33 9.97 -15.60
CA THR A 203 11.12 11.22 -15.49
C THR A 203 12.61 10.94 -15.72
N LYS A 204 13.32 11.90 -16.33
CA LYS A 204 14.75 11.81 -16.73
C LYS A 204 15.75 11.83 -15.54
N GLY A 205 15.33 11.47 -14.33
CA GLY A 205 16.19 11.51 -13.12
C GLY A 205 16.68 10.13 -12.71
N LYS A 206 17.99 10.01 -12.45
CA LYS A 206 18.64 8.75 -12.02
C LYS A 206 17.97 8.12 -10.78
N GLY A 207 17.54 8.94 -9.81
CA GLY A 207 17.04 8.45 -8.52
C GLY A 207 15.72 7.66 -8.56
N LYS A 208 14.85 7.87 -9.56
CA LYS A 208 13.55 7.16 -9.63
C LYS A 208 13.66 5.75 -10.23
N ARG A 209 14.75 5.47 -10.96
CA ARG A 209 15.04 4.15 -11.51
C ARG A 209 15.74 3.22 -10.53
N ASN A 210 16.21 3.73 -9.38
CA ASN A 210 16.92 2.92 -8.39
C ASN A 210 16.06 1.75 -7.88
N MET A 211 14.73 1.86 -8.00
CA MET A 211 13.76 0.87 -7.54
C MET A 211 13.02 0.19 -8.71
N ALA A 212 13.59 0.24 -9.92
CA ALA A 212 13.06 -0.45 -11.10
C ALA A 212 12.98 -1.97 -10.93
N HIS A 213 13.89 -2.56 -10.16
CA HIS A 213 13.97 -4.00 -9.90
C HIS A 213 12.80 -4.54 -9.07
N ILE A 214 11.97 -3.66 -8.49
CA ILE A 214 10.80 -4.02 -7.68
C ILE A 214 9.57 -4.31 -8.55
N SER A 215 9.53 -3.78 -9.78
CA SER A 215 8.45 -4.14 -10.68
C SER A 215 8.50 -5.64 -10.95
N LEU A 216 7.35 -6.31 -10.82
CA LEU A 216 7.24 -7.75 -11.10
C LEU A 216 7.49 -8.08 -12.58
N TRP A 217 7.44 -7.06 -13.44
CA TRP A 217 7.58 -7.19 -14.88
C TRP A 217 8.64 -6.24 -15.43
N GLU A 218 9.14 -6.57 -16.61
CA GLU A 218 10.05 -5.68 -17.32
C GLU A 218 9.37 -4.34 -17.62
N LEU A 219 10.04 -3.23 -17.32
CA LEU A 219 9.46 -1.88 -17.40
C LEU A 219 8.91 -1.52 -18.79
N GLY A 220 9.47 -2.11 -19.86
CA GLY A 220 9.04 -1.89 -21.24
C GLY A 220 7.74 -2.61 -21.62
N THR A 221 7.32 -3.61 -20.85
CA THR A 221 6.18 -4.49 -21.17
C THR A 221 4.84 -3.96 -20.70
N HIS A 222 4.84 -2.90 -19.87
CA HIS A 222 3.62 -2.28 -19.36
C HIS A 222 2.83 -1.59 -20.49
N THR A 223 1.54 -1.91 -20.58
CA THR A 223 0.62 -1.38 -21.59
C THR A 223 -0.02 -0.05 -21.19
N TYR A 224 0.39 0.51 -20.05
CA TYR A 224 -0.01 1.81 -19.53
C TYR A 224 1.20 2.67 -19.13
N ASP A 225 0.98 3.96 -18.93
CA ASP A 225 1.96 4.87 -18.35
C ASP A 225 1.68 5.13 -16.86
N GLY A 226 2.72 5.43 -16.09
CA GLY A 226 2.60 5.78 -14.67
C GLY A 226 2.50 7.28 -14.42
N LEU A 227 1.68 7.68 -13.44
CA LEU A 227 1.49 9.08 -13.02
C LEU A 227 2.11 9.42 -11.65
N CYS A 228 2.56 8.45 -10.87
CA CYS A 228 3.20 8.67 -9.57
C CYS A 228 4.56 9.36 -9.75
N SER A 229 4.74 10.50 -9.11
CA SER A 229 5.95 11.31 -9.33
C SER A 229 7.09 10.95 -8.39
N HIS A 230 6.81 10.36 -7.23
CA HIS A 230 7.78 9.96 -6.22
C HIS A 230 7.17 8.82 -5.38
N PRO A 231 7.99 8.00 -4.69
CA PRO A 231 7.50 7.08 -3.68
C PRO A 231 6.75 7.82 -2.57
N ALA A 232 5.64 7.26 -2.09
CA ALA A 232 4.88 7.86 -0.99
C ALA A 232 5.69 7.90 0.33
N LEU A 233 6.76 7.10 0.46
CA LEU A 233 7.67 7.19 1.62
C LEU A 233 8.30 8.57 1.84
N LEU A 234 8.41 9.38 0.80
CA LEU A 234 8.99 10.73 0.89
C LEU A 234 7.97 11.76 1.36
N GLU A 235 6.70 11.39 1.45
CA GLU A 235 5.64 12.31 1.84
C GLU A 235 5.65 12.59 3.33
N GLY A 236 5.15 13.77 3.70
CA GLY A 236 4.86 14.11 5.07
C GLY A 236 3.66 13.29 5.55
N ILE A 237 3.83 12.51 6.61
CA ILE A 237 2.73 11.77 7.21
C ILE A 237 2.02 12.71 8.18
N LEU A 238 0.76 13.05 7.89
CA LEU A 238 -0.11 13.78 8.81
C LEU A 238 -0.61 12.81 9.88
N GLY A 239 -0.83 13.22 11.13
CA GLY A 239 -1.44 12.28 12.07
C GLY A 239 -1.40 12.56 13.57
N GLY A 240 -0.95 13.72 14.02
CA GLY A 240 -0.90 13.99 15.46
C GLY A 240 0.04 13.01 16.17
N PHE A 241 1.25 12.86 15.64
CA PHE A 241 2.28 11.98 16.21
C PHE A 241 2.79 12.44 17.59
N ASP A 242 2.35 13.61 18.06
CA ASP A 242 2.69 14.24 19.34
C ASP A 242 1.64 13.96 20.45
N LEU A 243 0.66 13.08 20.22
CA LEU A 243 -0.34 12.76 21.24
C LEU A 243 0.26 11.84 22.31
N THR A 244 0.53 12.39 23.49
CA THR A 244 0.81 11.61 24.71
C THR A 244 -0.50 11.08 25.31
N PRO A 245 -0.51 9.88 25.93
CA PRO A 245 -1.66 9.43 26.72
C PRO A 245 -2.01 10.48 27.80
N GLU A 246 -3.29 10.76 27.99
CA GLU A 246 -3.80 11.48 29.16
C GLU A 246 -3.76 10.59 30.41
#